data_AF-A0A060SLL9-F1
#
_entry.id   AF-A0A060SLL9-F1
#
_cell.length_a   1.000
_cell.length_b   1.000
_cell.length_c   1.000
_cell.angle_alpha   90.00
_cell.angle_beta   90.00
_cell.angle_gamma   90.00
#
_symmetry.space_group_name_H-M   'P 1'
#
loop_
_entity.id
_entity.type
_entity.pdbx_description
1 polymer ?
#
loop_
_entity_poly.entity_id
_entity_poly.type
_entity_poly.pdbx_seq_one_letter_code
_entity_poly.pdbx_strand_id
1 'polypeptide(L)'
;MAHFSWERWWGPYVHLTRMRRLREIIQFVKCTLHGLSYLHSLRIVHRDICDQNVVVNCHSPGATLKEFPELLDEHRKADDVTYAFIDFGQSLQLPPETSIIDCRRPGDETAIAMNRFKPPDGRLAEPYYNPFSYDVAALGFVYRYYFSEAVTAFPGLAALFDRMTDWCPSRRMTAQEVLQWFEELIAKVPPATLDAGVVLLPNFGAIREEGFYWTKLSPEDQLRWGRYRTPPSPWWRRLLGWIAKQQIGWRVLYFVREALQI
;
A
#
# COMPACT_ATOMS: atom_id res chain seq x y z
N MET A 1 -15.85 15.68 35.78
CA MET A 1 -15.47 15.39 34.39
C MET A 1 -14.04 14.89 34.43
N ALA A 2 -13.84 13.58 34.28
CA ALA A 2 -12.50 13.02 34.25
C ALA A 2 -11.81 13.50 32.97
N HIS A 3 -10.69 14.21 33.11
CA HIS A 3 -9.76 14.42 32.01
C HIS A 3 -9.22 13.04 31.60
N PHE A 4 -9.75 12.47 30.51
CA PHE A 4 -9.12 11.34 29.85
C PHE A 4 -7.82 11.84 29.22
N SER A 5 -6.72 11.63 29.93
CA SER A 5 -5.39 11.64 29.33
C SER A 5 -5.33 10.44 28.39
N TRP A 6 -5.26 10.68 27.08
CA TRP A 6 -4.87 9.67 26.12
C TRP A 6 -3.42 9.28 26.40
N GLU A 7 -3.21 8.40 27.38
CA GLU A 7 -1.92 7.73 27.49
C GLU A 7 -1.70 7.00 26.16
N ARG A 8 -0.57 7.30 25.49
CA ARG A 8 -0.25 6.93 24.10
C ARG A 8 -0.04 5.41 23.94
N TRP A 9 -1.11 4.64 24.04
CA TRP A 9 -1.10 3.18 23.87
C TRP A 9 -1.72 2.84 22.52
N TRP A 10 -1.38 1.66 21.99
CA TRP A 10 -1.80 1.22 20.66
C TRP A 10 -3.12 0.44 20.74
N GLY A 11 -4.08 0.84 19.90
CA GLY A 11 -5.34 0.15 19.68
C GLY A 11 -5.25 -0.91 18.58
N PRO A 12 -6.21 -1.85 18.54
CA PRO A 12 -6.07 -3.08 17.77
C PRO A 12 -6.31 -2.93 16.26
N TYR A 13 -7.42 -2.31 15.85
CA TYR A 13 -7.84 -2.29 14.44
C TYR A 13 -8.09 -0.87 13.93
N VAL A 14 -7.58 -0.57 12.74
CA VAL A 14 -7.62 0.81 12.22
C VAL A 14 -8.96 1.21 11.61
N HIS A 15 -9.92 0.31 11.35
CA HIS A 15 -11.25 0.64 10.78
C HIS A 15 -11.21 1.68 9.64
N LEU A 16 -10.44 1.42 8.57
CA LEU A 16 -10.18 2.38 7.49
C LEU A 16 -11.46 2.87 6.79
N THR A 17 -12.48 2.02 6.64
CA THR A 17 -13.76 2.37 6.00
C THR A 17 -14.58 3.41 6.77
N ARG A 18 -14.23 3.68 8.03
CA ARG A 18 -14.90 4.67 8.86
C ARG A 18 -14.33 6.08 8.69
N MET A 19 -13.20 6.23 7.99
CA MET A 19 -12.67 7.57 7.70
C MET A 19 -13.69 8.37 6.88
N ARG A 20 -13.98 9.60 7.30
CA ARG A 20 -15.03 10.45 6.71
C ARG A 20 -14.50 11.68 6.01
N ARG A 21 -13.24 12.04 6.26
CA ARG A 21 -12.60 13.22 5.65
C ARG A 21 -11.32 12.85 4.95
N LEU A 22 -11.00 13.56 3.87
CA LEU A 22 -9.75 13.35 3.13
C LEU A 22 -8.51 13.50 4.04
N ARG A 23 -8.52 14.42 5.02
CA ARG A 23 -7.42 14.59 5.98
C ARG A 23 -7.07 13.32 6.76
N GLU A 24 -8.06 12.49 7.09
CA GLU A 24 -7.87 11.25 7.86
C GLU A 24 -7.14 10.20 6.99
N ILE A 25 -7.50 10.12 5.71
CA ILE A 25 -6.82 9.29 4.71
C ILE A 25 -5.38 9.76 4.52
N ILE A 26 -5.19 11.07 4.35
CA ILE A 26 -3.87 11.67 4.16
C ILE A 26 -2.98 11.40 5.38
N GLN A 27 -3.52 11.51 6.60
CA GLN A 27 -2.76 11.22 7.82
C GLN A 27 -2.37 9.74 7.92
N PHE A 28 -3.25 8.82 7.52
CA PHE A 28 -2.93 7.39 7.45
C PHE A 28 -1.85 7.07 6.42
N VAL A 29 -2.00 7.58 5.19
CA VAL A 29 -1.01 7.41 4.12
C VAL A 29 0.32 8.01 4.56
N LYS A 30 0.32 9.21 5.14
CA LYS A 30 1.51 9.86 5.69
C LYS A 30 2.23 8.96 6.70
N CYS A 31 1.54 8.52 7.76
CA CYS A 31 2.15 7.71 8.82
C CYS A 31 2.74 6.40 8.27
N THR A 32 1.98 5.70 7.40
CA THR A 32 2.41 4.41 6.87
C THR A 32 3.54 4.53 5.83
N LEU A 33 3.57 5.59 5.02
CA LEU A 33 4.71 5.88 4.14
C LEU A 33 5.98 6.27 4.92
N HIS A 34 5.85 7.09 5.96
CA HIS A 34 6.99 7.39 6.85
C HIS A 34 7.52 6.12 7.51
N GLY A 35 6.64 5.30 8.08
CA GLY A 35 7.01 4.03 8.69
C GLY A 35 7.74 3.13 7.70
N LEU A 36 7.22 2.99 6.48
CA LEU A 36 7.81 2.11 5.47
C LEU A 36 9.17 2.64 4.98
N SER A 37 9.26 3.94 4.71
CA SER A 37 10.51 4.59 4.32
C SER A 37 11.58 4.43 5.41
N TYR A 38 11.20 4.58 6.68
CA TYR A 38 12.10 4.36 7.81
C TYR A 38 12.59 2.91 7.89
N LEU A 39 11.69 1.92 7.80
CA LEU A 39 12.08 0.51 7.77
C LEU A 39 13.08 0.23 6.63
N HIS A 40 12.79 0.70 5.41
CA HIS A 40 13.66 0.50 4.26
C HIS A 40 15.02 1.21 4.42
N SER A 41 15.06 2.36 5.10
CA SER A 41 16.32 3.05 5.42
C SER A 41 17.23 2.20 6.31
N LEU A 42 16.64 1.38 7.18
CA LEU A 42 17.33 0.41 8.04
C LEU A 42 17.51 -0.98 7.39
N ARG A 43 17.16 -1.09 6.10
CA ARG A 43 17.15 -2.36 5.34
C ARG A 43 16.25 -3.43 5.94
N ILE A 44 15.19 -3.00 6.61
CA ILE A 44 14.12 -3.88 7.08
C ILE A 44 13.03 -3.95 6.01
N VAL A 45 12.68 -5.17 5.62
CA VAL A 45 11.51 -5.48 4.80
C VAL A 45 10.48 -6.19 5.67
N HIS A 46 9.25 -5.70 5.67
CA HIS A 46 8.17 -6.20 6.50
C HIS A 46 7.63 -7.54 5.99
N ARG A 47 7.45 -7.67 4.66
CA ARG A 47 6.97 -8.86 3.94
C ARG A 47 5.56 -9.36 4.27
N ASP A 48 4.80 -8.67 5.12
CA ASP A 48 3.41 -9.02 5.43
C ASP A 48 2.55 -7.78 5.69
N ILE A 49 2.74 -6.73 4.88
CA ILE A 49 1.95 -5.50 5.01
C ILE A 49 0.50 -5.79 4.65
N CYS A 50 -0.38 -5.58 5.63
CA CYS A 50 -1.83 -5.57 5.48
C CYS A 50 -2.46 -4.65 6.52
N ASP A 51 -3.77 -4.42 6.41
CA ASP A 51 -4.55 -3.58 7.32
C ASP A 51 -4.62 -4.13 8.76
N GLN A 52 -4.48 -5.44 8.94
CA GLN A 52 -4.41 -6.08 10.26
C GLN A 52 -3.06 -5.86 10.96
N ASN A 53 -2.01 -5.55 10.19
CA ASN A 53 -0.66 -5.33 10.69
C ASN A 53 -0.34 -3.83 10.82
N VAL A 54 -1.39 -3.00 10.96
CA VAL A 54 -1.29 -1.58 11.28
C VAL A 54 -2.14 -1.27 12.49
N VAL A 55 -1.55 -0.58 13.46
CA VAL A 55 -2.21 -0.12 14.69
C VAL A 55 -2.36 1.39 14.70
N VAL A 56 -3.18 1.91 15.61
CA VAL A 56 -3.42 3.34 15.82
C VAL A 56 -3.18 3.70 17.28
N ASN A 57 -2.69 4.91 17.56
CA ASN A 57 -2.49 5.43 18.93
C ASN A 57 -3.80 5.80 19.64
N CYS A 58 -4.81 4.94 19.57
CA CYS A 58 -6.08 5.09 20.27
C CYS A 58 -6.29 3.85 21.14
N HIS A 59 -6.23 4.01 22.44
CA HIS A 59 -6.47 2.94 23.40
C HIS A 59 -7.44 3.42 24.46
N SER A 60 -8.47 2.62 24.73
CA SER A 60 -9.44 2.88 25.78
C SER A 60 -9.62 1.62 26.61
N PRO A 61 -8.97 1.54 27.78
CA PRO A 61 -9.12 0.38 28.66
C PRO A 61 -10.60 0.18 29.01
N GLY A 62 -11.12 -1.03 28.80
CA GLY A 62 -12.52 -1.38 29.09
C GLY A 62 -13.52 -1.08 27.98
N ALA A 63 -13.12 -0.42 26.89
CA ALA A 63 -13.97 -0.29 25.71
C ALA A 63 -14.17 -1.66 25.05
N THR A 64 -15.42 -1.98 24.74
CA THR A 64 -15.76 -3.17 23.96
C THR A 64 -15.36 -2.99 22.50
N LEU A 65 -15.24 -4.09 21.76
CA LEU A 65 -15.03 -4.07 20.30
C LEU A 65 -16.12 -3.30 19.54
N LYS A 66 -17.31 -3.10 20.15
CA LYS A 66 -18.41 -2.35 19.55
C LYS A 66 -18.27 -0.84 19.76
N GLU A 67 -17.72 -0.41 20.89
CA GLU A 67 -17.53 1.00 21.24
C GLU A 67 -16.24 1.58 20.65
N PHE A 68 -15.21 0.75 20.49
CA PHE A 68 -13.91 1.17 19.96
C PHE A 68 -13.97 1.97 18.64
N PRO A 69 -14.79 1.59 17.63
CA PRO A 69 -14.89 2.34 16.39
C PRO A 69 -15.37 3.79 16.57
N GLU A 70 -16.26 4.05 17.54
CA GLU A 70 -16.75 5.40 17.83
C GLU A 70 -15.68 6.24 18.53
N LEU A 71 -14.96 5.64 19.48
CA LEU A 71 -13.82 6.27 20.15
C LEU A 71 -12.71 6.64 19.16
N LEU A 72 -12.41 5.74 18.21
CA LEU A 72 -11.45 6.01 17.15
C LEU A 72 -11.90 7.13 16.21
N ASP A 73 -13.20 7.21 15.88
CA ASP A 73 -13.72 8.29 15.05
C ASP A 73 -13.62 9.65 15.75
N GLU A 74 -13.83 9.71 17.08
CA GLU A 74 -13.56 10.93 17.85
C GLU A 74 -12.06 11.26 17.89
N HIS A 75 -11.19 10.27 18.11
CA HIS A 75 -9.74 10.48 18.14
C HIS A 75 -9.20 10.99 16.80
N ARG A 76 -9.74 10.52 15.67
CA ARG A 76 -9.37 11.01 14.32
C ARG A 76 -9.68 12.49 14.09
N LYS A 77 -10.57 13.08 14.89
CA LYS A 77 -10.83 14.53 14.84
C LYS A 77 -9.73 15.32 15.52
N ALA A 78 -8.95 14.69 16.39
CA ALA A 78 -7.74 15.26 16.94
C ALA A 78 -6.62 15.16 15.90
N ASP A 79 -5.86 16.24 15.71
CA ASP A 79 -4.76 16.30 14.72
C ASP A 79 -3.50 15.50 15.17
N ASP A 80 -3.59 14.64 16.19
CA ASP A 80 -2.49 13.85 16.76
C ASP A 80 -2.64 12.32 16.58
N VAL A 81 -3.57 11.88 15.74
CA VAL A 81 -3.70 10.45 15.39
C VAL A 81 -2.48 9.96 14.60
N THR A 82 -1.90 8.84 15.02
CA THR A 82 -0.73 8.22 14.39
C THR A 82 -0.95 6.72 14.17
N TYR A 83 -0.37 6.21 13.08
CA TYR A 83 -0.45 4.80 12.70
C TYR A 83 0.94 4.18 12.65
N ALA A 84 1.07 2.92 13.03
CA ALA A 84 2.34 2.20 13.03
C ALA A 84 2.18 0.76 12.54
N PHE A 85 3.25 0.22 11.93
CA PHE A 85 3.33 -1.19 11.58
C PHE A 85 3.60 -2.06 12.81
N ILE A 86 3.02 -3.25 12.83
CA ILE A 86 3.26 -4.30 13.82
C ILE A 86 3.46 -5.64 13.12
N ASP A 87 3.64 -6.70 13.90
CA ASP A 87 3.79 -8.07 13.40
C ASP A 87 4.98 -8.25 12.45
N PHE A 88 6.16 -8.03 13.03
CA PHE A 88 7.44 -8.22 12.35
C PHE A 88 7.87 -9.70 12.27
N GLY A 89 6.97 -10.65 12.57
CA GLY A 89 7.30 -12.08 12.60
C GLY A 89 7.79 -12.61 11.24
N GLN A 90 7.36 -11.98 10.15
CA GLN A 90 7.81 -12.28 8.79
C GLN A 90 8.85 -11.30 8.26
N SER A 91 9.29 -10.32 9.04
CA SER A 91 10.24 -9.32 8.56
C SER A 91 11.66 -9.89 8.41
N LEU A 92 12.47 -9.23 7.58
CA LEU A 92 13.91 -9.46 7.52
C LEU A 92 14.64 -8.14 7.65
N GLN A 93 15.70 -8.13 8.44
CA GLN A 93 16.72 -7.10 8.38
C GLN A 93 17.86 -7.59 7.47
N LEU A 94 18.05 -6.91 6.35
CA LEU A 94 19.12 -7.19 5.39
C LEU A 94 20.37 -6.38 5.76
N PRO A 95 21.57 -6.76 5.28
CA PRO A 95 22.78 -5.98 5.51
C PRO A 95 22.63 -4.52 5.04
N PRO A 96 23.16 -3.53 5.78
CA PRO A 96 23.01 -2.10 5.49
C PRO A 96 23.40 -1.69 4.05
N GLU A 97 24.38 -2.37 3.47
CA GLU A 97 24.91 -2.19 2.12
C GLU A 97 24.01 -2.76 1.01
N THR A 98 22.95 -3.51 1.35
CA THR A 98 22.02 -4.08 0.37
C THR A 98 21.39 -2.97 -0.46
N SER A 99 21.43 -3.08 -1.80
CA SER A 99 20.73 -2.13 -2.68
C SER A 99 19.22 -2.25 -2.50
N ILE A 100 18.52 -1.14 -2.21
CA ILE A 100 17.05 -1.12 -2.16
C ILE A 100 16.45 -1.44 -3.54
N ILE A 101 17.13 -1.03 -4.62
CA ILE A 101 16.60 -1.08 -5.99
C ILE A 101 16.90 -2.44 -6.64
N ASP A 102 18.09 -2.98 -6.37
CA ASP A 102 18.61 -4.17 -7.06
C ASP A 102 18.57 -5.44 -6.20
N CYS A 103 18.05 -5.37 -4.96
CA CYS A 103 17.93 -6.54 -4.10
C CYS A 103 17.17 -7.66 -4.80
N ARG A 104 17.76 -8.86 -4.79
CA ARG A 104 17.14 -10.09 -5.29
C ARG A 104 17.08 -11.11 -4.16
N ARG A 105 15.86 -11.61 -3.90
CA ARG A 105 15.60 -12.71 -2.98
C ARG A 105 14.84 -13.82 -3.70
N PRO A 106 14.89 -15.08 -3.21
CA PRO A 106 14.15 -16.20 -3.81
C PRO A 106 12.65 -15.89 -3.99
N GLY A 107 12.12 -16.11 -5.19
CA GLY A 107 10.75 -15.73 -5.56
C GLY A 107 9.65 -16.49 -4.82
N ASP A 108 9.96 -17.68 -4.28
CA ASP A 108 9.08 -18.47 -3.42
C ASP A 108 8.75 -17.77 -2.10
N GLU A 109 9.64 -16.92 -1.58
CA GLU A 109 9.38 -16.08 -0.41
C GLU A 109 8.21 -15.11 -0.61
N THR A 110 7.82 -14.82 -1.86
CA THR A 110 6.60 -14.03 -2.10
C THR A 110 5.35 -14.75 -1.55
N ALA A 111 5.41 -16.05 -1.27
CA ALA A 111 4.38 -16.86 -0.61
C ALA A 111 4.45 -16.85 0.92
N ILE A 112 5.24 -15.98 1.53
CA ILE A 112 5.21 -15.76 2.98
C ILE A 112 3.95 -14.99 3.38
N ALA A 113 3.65 -13.89 2.68
CA ALA A 113 2.44 -13.10 2.90
C ALA A 113 1.20 -13.91 2.53
N MET A 114 0.41 -14.31 3.53
CA MET A 114 -0.87 -15.01 3.36
C MET A 114 -2.07 -14.06 3.41
N ASN A 115 -1.88 -12.83 2.96
CA ASN A 115 -2.91 -11.79 2.94
C ASN A 115 -3.31 -11.40 1.51
N ARG A 116 -4.42 -10.68 1.38
CA ARG A 116 -5.01 -10.32 0.07
C ARG A 116 -4.29 -9.20 -0.69
N PHE A 117 -3.40 -8.47 -0.02
CA PHE A 117 -2.64 -7.35 -0.59
C PHE A 117 -1.30 -7.80 -1.17
N LYS A 118 -1.01 -9.10 -1.13
CA LYS A 118 0.15 -9.73 -1.78
C LYS A 118 0.30 -9.26 -3.24
N PRO A 119 1.41 -8.58 -3.58
CA PRO A 119 1.79 -8.26 -4.94
C PRO A 119 1.87 -9.50 -5.85
N PRO A 120 1.62 -9.34 -7.17
CA PRO A 120 1.62 -10.45 -8.12
C PRO A 120 3.02 -10.94 -8.52
N ASP A 121 4.08 -10.46 -7.88
CA ASP A 121 5.49 -10.63 -8.26
C ASP A 121 5.89 -12.11 -8.44
N GLY A 122 5.43 -13.02 -7.58
CA GLY A 122 5.70 -14.46 -7.71
C GLY A 122 4.75 -15.22 -8.67
N ARG A 123 3.73 -14.57 -9.25
CA ARG A 123 2.67 -15.27 -10.01
C ARG A 123 3.11 -15.77 -11.39
N LEU A 124 4.21 -15.23 -11.93
CA LEU A 124 4.69 -15.55 -13.28
C LEU A 124 5.96 -16.41 -13.27
N ALA A 125 6.13 -17.19 -12.19
CA ALA A 125 7.30 -18.04 -11.96
C ALA A 125 8.61 -17.24 -12.01
N GLU A 126 8.60 -16.01 -11.50
CA GLU A 126 9.80 -15.20 -11.35
C GLU A 126 10.71 -15.87 -10.30
N PRO A 127 11.97 -16.22 -10.63
CA PRO A 127 12.87 -16.90 -9.71
C PRO A 127 13.35 -15.99 -8.58
N TYR A 128 13.30 -14.67 -8.80
CA TYR A 128 13.69 -13.67 -7.82
C TYR A 128 12.67 -12.55 -7.73
N TYR A 129 12.61 -11.91 -6.56
CA TYR A 129 11.85 -10.69 -6.33
C TYR A 129 12.68 -9.68 -5.53
N ASN A 130 12.29 -8.42 -5.61
CA ASN A 130 12.82 -7.37 -4.74
C ASN A 130 11.86 -7.17 -3.56
N PRO A 131 12.27 -7.47 -2.31
CA PRO A 131 11.39 -7.38 -1.14
C PRO A 131 11.03 -5.93 -0.75
N PHE A 132 11.89 -4.95 -1.04
CA PHE A 132 11.58 -3.53 -0.80
C PHE A 132 10.49 -3.05 -1.77
N SER A 133 10.63 -3.37 -3.06
CA SER A 133 9.63 -3.06 -4.08
C SER A 133 8.31 -3.82 -3.83
N TYR A 134 8.40 -5.01 -3.24
CA TYR A 134 7.25 -5.81 -2.83
C TYR A 134 6.46 -5.13 -1.70
N ASP A 135 7.13 -4.66 -0.63
CA ASP A 135 6.44 -3.98 0.47
C ASP A 135 5.76 -2.68 0.03
N VAL A 136 6.39 -1.90 -0.86
CA VAL A 136 5.75 -0.71 -1.47
C VAL A 136 4.47 -1.10 -2.20
N ALA A 137 4.50 -2.17 -3.00
CA ALA A 137 3.33 -2.63 -3.71
C ALA A 137 2.24 -3.16 -2.76
N ALA A 138 2.61 -3.89 -1.71
CA ALA A 138 1.66 -4.40 -0.72
C ALA A 138 0.91 -3.24 -0.04
N LEU A 139 1.64 -2.21 0.41
CA LEU A 139 1.03 -0.99 0.96
C LEU A 139 0.16 -0.25 -0.06
N GLY A 140 0.63 -0.15 -1.32
CA GLY A 140 -0.15 0.42 -2.41
C GLY A 140 -1.46 -0.34 -2.67
N PHE A 141 -1.48 -1.66 -2.53
CA PHE A 141 -2.71 -2.46 -2.65
C PHE A 141 -3.68 -2.24 -1.48
N VAL A 142 -3.18 -2.02 -0.26
CA VAL A 142 -4.02 -1.57 0.87
C VAL A 142 -4.72 -0.26 0.50
N TYR A 143 -3.97 0.71 -0.03
CA TYR A 143 -4.54 2.01 -0.41
C TYR A 143 -5.56 1.88 -1.55
N ARG A 144 -5.27 1.11 -2.59
CA ARG A 144 -6.20 0.90 -3.71
C ARG A 144 -7.51 0.28 -3.23
N TYR A 145 -7.42 -0.69 -2.32
CA TYR A 145 -8.60 -1.39 -1.80
C TYR A 145 -9.51 -0.47 -1.00
N TYR A 146 -8.94 0.33 -0.08
CA TYR A 146 -9.72 1.12 0.86
C TYR A 146 -10.06 2.54 0.37
N PHE A 147 -9.20 3.14 -0.46
CA PHE A 147 -9.25 4.56 -0.80
C PHE A 147 -9.55 4.84 -2.28
N SER A 148 -10.09 3.87 -3.02
CA SER A 148 -10.45 4.07 -4.42
C SER A 148 -11.47 5.18 -4.65
N GLU A 149 -12.34 5.47 -3.67
CA GLU A 149 -13.31 6.57 -3.76
C GLU A 149 -12.67 7.95 -3.52
N ALA A 150 -11.60 8.00 -2.72
CA ALA A 150 -10.93 9.25 -2.35
C ALA A 150 -10.20 9.91 -3.53
N VAL A 151 -9.90 9.15 -4.59
CA VAL A 151 -9.27 9.69 -5.80
C VAL A 151 -10.13 10.74 -6.51
N THR A 152 -11.44 10.76 -6.26
CA THR A 152 -12.34 11.79 -6.81
C THR A 152 -12.17 13.13 -6.10
N ALA A 153 -11.91 13.11 -4.79
CA ALA A 153 -11.62 14.31 -3.99
C ALA A 153 -10.15 14.75 -4.14
N PHE A 154 -9.24 13.80 -4.34
CA PHE A 154 -7.82 14.07 -4.56
C PHE A 154 -7.21 13.18 -5.66
N PRO A 155 -7.30 13.61 -6.93
CA PRO A 155 -6.81 12.84 -8.09
C PRO A 155 -5.32 12.49 -8.05
N GLY A 156 -4.49 13.22 -7.29
CA GLY A 156 -3.08 12.88 -7.09
C GLY A 156 -2.87 11.48 -6.46
N LEU A 157 -3.84 11.00 -5.67
CA LEU A 157 -3.79 9.65 -5.09
C LEU A 157 -3.82 8.55 -6.16
N ALA A 158 -4.56 8.74 -7.26
CA ALA A 158 -4.59 7.79 -8.37
C ALA A 158 -3.19 7.55 -8.95
N ALA A 159 -2.45 8.64 -9.20
CA ALA A 159 -1.09 8.59 -9.70
C ALA A 159 -0.13 7.93 -8.70
N LEU A 160 -0.22 8.30 -7.41
CA LEU A 160 0.60 7.72 -6.36
C LEU A 160 0.40 6.20 -6.26
N PHE A 161 -0.85 5.75 -6.19
CA PHE A 161 -1.18 4.34 -6.05
C PHE A 161 -0.68 3.52 -7.24
N ASP A 162 -0.72 4.06 -8.45
CA ASP A 162 -0.15 3.41 -9.64
C ASP A 162 1.36 3.26 -9.59
N ARG A 163 2.06 4.33 -9.21
CA ARG A 163 3.53 4.27 -9.10
C ARG A 163 3.99 3.32 -7.98
N MET A 164 3.16 3.04 -6.98
CA MET A 164 3.41 2.01 -5.98
C MET A 164 3.09 0.59 -6.45
N THR A 165 2.09 0.42 -7.32
CA THR A 165 1.53 -0.89 -7.70
C THR A 165 1.76 -1.29 -9.15
N ASP A 166 2.74 -0.65 -9.81
CA ASP A 166 3.14 -0.99 -11.17
C ASP A 166 3.40 -2.49 -11.31
N TRP A 167 2.90 -3.09 -12.39
CA TRP A 167 3.05 -4.52 -12.62
C TRP A 167 4.51 -4.91 -12.89
N CYS A 168 5.37 -3.96 -13.24
CA CYS A 168 6.80 -4.12 -13.40
C CYS A 168 7.51 -3.64 -12.11
N PRO A 169 8.06 -4.55 -11.28
CA PRO A 169 8.62 -4.19 -9.97
C PRO A 169 9.74 -3.14 -10.04
N SER A 170 10.54 -3.13 -11.11
CA SER A 170 11.63 -2.16 -11.32
C SER A 170 11.15 -0.76 -11.70
N ARG A 171 9.88 -0.60 -12.08
CA ARG A 171 9.26 0.70 -12.34
C ARG A 171 8.62 1.31 -11.11
N ARG A 172 8.43 0.55 -10.03
CA ARG A 172 7.84 1.08 -8.79
C ARG A 172 8.80 2.06 -8.14
N MET A 173 8.25 3.12 -7.56
CA MET A 173 9.04 4.03 -6.73
C MET A 173 9.47 3.34 -5.44
N THR A 174 10.63 3.70 -4.92
CA THR A 174 11.06 3.31 -3.58
C THR A 174 10.17 3.97 -2.52
N ALA A 175 10.12 3.41 -1.31
CA ALA A 175 9.32 3.99 -0.21
C ALA A 175 9.70 5.45 0.09
N GLN A 176 10.99 5.80 -0.02
CA GLN A 176 11.48 7.17 0.14
C GLN A 176 10.95 8.10 -0.96
N GLU A 177 11.04 7.70 -2.22
CA GLU A 177 10.53 8.50 -3.35
C GLU A 177 9.01 8.68 -3.26
N VAL A 178 8.27 7.64 -2.88
CA VAL A 178 6.81 7.70 -2.69
C VAL A 178 6.45 8.69 -1.59
N LEU A 179 7.15 8.63 -0.45
CA LEU A 179 6.94 9.55 0.67
C LEU A 179 7.22 10.99 0.27
N GLN A 180 8.39 11.26 -0.34
CA GLN A 180 8.76 12.60 -0.78
C GLN A 180 7.72 13.17 -1.76
N TRP A 181 7.33 12.38 -2.76
CA TRP A 181 6.35 12.84 -3.73
C TRP A 181 4.98 13.07 -3.09
N PHE A 182 4.56 12.21 -2.17
CA PHE A 182 3.33 12.41 -1.40
C PHE A 182 3.36 13.71 -0.60
N GLU A 183 4.46 14.02 0.09
CA GLU A 183 4.63 15.27 0.83
C GLU A 183 4.55 16.51 -0.09
N GLU A 184 5.18 16.45 -1.27
CA GLU A 184 5.08 17.50 -2.29
C GLU A 184 3.67 17.66 -2.85
N LEU A 185 2.91 16.58 -2.96
CA LEU A 185 1.53 16.59 -3.40
C LEU A 185 0.63 17.26 -2.36
N ILE A 186 0.70 16.84 -1.09
CA ILE A 186 -0.14 17.39 -0.02
C ILE A 186 0.17 18.86 0.29
N ALA A 187 1.41 19.31 0.13
CA ALA A 187 1.80 20.71 0.32
C ALA A 187 1.06 21.68 -0.64
N LYS A 188 0.55 21.16 -1.76
CA LYS A 188 -0.19 21.93 -2.77
C LYS A 188 -1.72 21.79 -2.65
N VAL A 189 -2.20 21.00 -1.69
CA VAL A 189 -3.64 20.74 -1.51
C VAL A 189 -4.25 21.86 -0.67
N PRO A 190 -5.31 22.54 -1.15
CA PRO A 190 -6.01 23.55 -0.36
C PRO A 190 -6.60 22.95 0.93
N PRO A 191 -6.61 23.66 2.07
CA PRO A 191 -7.21 23.18 3.31
C PRO A 191 -8.66 22.70 3.15
N ALA A 192 -9.46 23.42 2.35
CA ALA A 192 -10.85 23.04 2.06
C ALA A 192 -10.98 21.66 1.40
N THR A 193 -10.01 21.25 0.58
CA THR A 193 -9.99 19.92 -0.05
C THR A 193 -9.69 18.84 0.99
N LEU A 194 -8.84 19.11 1.98
CA LEU A 194 -8.56 18.18 3.08
C LEU A 194 -9.80 17.89 3.94
N ASP A 195 -10.71 18.86 4.02
CA ASP A 195 -11.99 18.73 4.73
C ASP A 195 -13.13 18.14 3.89
N ALA A 196 -12.87 17.80 2.62
CA ALA A 196 -13.86 17.16 1.77
C ALA A 196 -14.33 15.83 2.40
N GLY A 197 -15.65 15.67 2.43
CA GLY A 197 -16.29 14.43 2.88
C GLY A 197 -16.02 13.29 1.91
N VAL A 198 -15.69 12.11 2.45
CA VAL A 198 -15.44 10.89 1.68
C VAL A 198 -16.28 9.75 2.25
N VAL A 199 -16.77 8.89 1.35
CA VAL A 199 -17.42 7.63 1.71
C VAL A 199 -16.57 6.50 1.14
N LEU A 200 -16.00 5.69 2.02
CA LEU A 200 -15.08 4.65 1.63
C LEU A 200 -15.77 3.30 1.54
N LEU A 201 -15.61 2.64 0.40
CA LEU A 201 -16.12 1.31 0.14
C LEU A 201 -14.97 0.42 -0.33
N PRO A 202 -14.65 -0.66 0.40
CA PRO A 202 -13.60 -1.58 -0.02
C PRO A 202 -13.91 -2.16 -1.39
N ASN A 203 -12.95 -2.10 -2.32
CA ASN A 203 -13.18 -2.47 -3.71
C ASN A 203 -12.12 -3.43 -4.26
N PHE A 204 -12.53 -4.67 -4.53
CA PHE A 204 -11.65 -5.67 -5.14
C PHE A 204 -11.32 -5.36 -6.61
N GLY A 205 -12.19 -4.65 -7.33
CA GLY A 205 -11.92 -4.13 -8.67
C GLY A 205 -10.75 -3.17 -8.67
N ALA A 206 -10.61 -2.31 -7.66
CA ALA A 206 -9.47 -1.40 -7.54
C ALA A 206 -8.10 -2.11 -7.43
N ILE A 207 -8.07 -3.33 -6.89
CA ILE A 207 -6.86 -4.18 -6.88
C ILE A 207 -6.66 -4.91 -8.21
N ARG A 208 -7.74 -5.41 -8.81
CA ARG A 208 -7.68 -6.39 -9.92
C ARG A 208 -7.72 -5.76 -11.31
N GLU A 209 -8.41 -4.65 -11.45
CA GLU A 209 -8.71 -4.03 -12.74
C GLU A 209 -7.72 -2.91 -13.05
N GLU A 210 -7.01 -3.07 -14.16
CA GLU A 210 -6.14 -2.04 -14.71
C GLU A 210 -6.98 -0.82 -15.10
N GLY A 211 -6.63 0.36 -14.60
CA GLY A 211 -7.35 1.57 -14.95
C GLY A 211 -8.55 1.93 -14.07
N PHE A 212 -8.90 1.12 -13.05
CA PHE A 212 -10.14 1.29 -12.27
C PHE A 212 -10.36 2.72 -11.71
N TYR A 213 -9.37 3.31 -11.03
CA TYR A 213 -9.50 4.66 -10.47
C TYR A 213 -9.41 5.74 -11.56
N TRP A 214 -8.78 5.46 -12.70
CA TRP A 214 -8.74 6.40 -13.81
C TRP A 214 -10.12 6.63 -14.42
N THR A 215 -11.02 5.64 -14.35
CA THR A 215 -12.42 5.81 -14.81
C THR A 215 -13.25 6.69 -13.87
N LYS A 216 -12.79 6.91 -12.64
CA LYS A 216 -13.41 7.82 -11.66
C LYS A 216 -12.98 9.27 -11.84
N LEU A 217 -11.92 9.53 -12.60
CA LEU A 217 -11.37 10.87 -12.76
C LEU A 217 -12.06 11.62 -13.90
N SER A 218 -12.18 12.94 -13.73
CA SER A 218 -12.62 13.84 -14.80
C SER A 218 -11.66 13.78 -16.00
N PRO A 219 -12.08 14.14 -17.23
CA PRO A 219 -11.18 14.19 -18.37
C PRO A 219 -9.97 15.13 -18.16
N GLU A 220 -10.16 16.23 -17.44
CA GLU A 220 -9.08 17.17 -17.08
C GLU A 220 -8.06 16.51 -16.15
N ASP A 221 -8.53 15.80 -15.12
CA ASP A 221 -7.64 15.08 -14.21
C ASP A 221 -6.92 13.92 -14.88
N GLN A 222 -7.60 13.21 -15.80
CA GLN A 222 -6.96 12.18 -16.61
C GLN A 222 -5.84 12.77 -17.47
N LEU A 223 -6.03 13.96 -18.05
CA LEU A 223 -4.99 14.63 -18.82
C LEU A 223 -3.82 15.06 -17.92
N ARG A 224 -4.12 15.66 -16.76
CA ARG A 224 -3.12 16.17 -15.81
C ARG A 224 -2.26 15.05 -15.21
N TRP A 225 -2.88 13.94 -14.81
CA TRP A 225 -2.22 12.86 -14.07
C TRP A 225 -1.86 11.67 -14.96
N GLY A 226 -2.41 11.58 -16.17
CA GLY A 226 -2.30 10.41 -17.05
C GLY A 226 -0.87 9.98 -17.39
N ARG A 227 0.10 10.90 -17.34
CA ARG A 227 1.53 10.55 -17.51
C ARG A 227 2.08 9.61 -16.45
N TYR A 228 1.43 9.51 -15.29
CA TYR A 228 1.82 8.62 -14.18
C TYR A 228 1.04 7.30 -14.18
N ARG A 229 0.05 7.17 -15.08
CA ARG A 229 -0.76 5.96 -15.21
C ARG A 229 0.11 4.78 -15.58
N THR A 230 -0.03 3.69 -14.84
CA THR A 230 0.61 2.43 -15.20
C THR A 230 0.07 1.99 -16.57
N PRO A 231 0.94 1.72 -17.56
CA PRO A 231 0.50 1.26 -18.86
C PRO A 231 -0.20 -0.10 -18.73
N PRO A 232 -1.21 -0.41 -19.57
CA PRO A 232 -1.86 -1.70 -19.58
C PRO A 232 -0.85 -2.84 -19.64
N SER A 233 -1.12 -3.92 -18.91
CA SER A 233 -0.24 -5.09 -18.95
C SER A 233 -0.18 -5.62 -20.38
N PRO A 234 1.01 -5.86 -20.94
CA PRO A 234 1.13 -6.38 -22.29
C PRO A 234 0.52 -7.77 -22.40
N TRP A 235 0.06 -8.14 -23.60
CA TRP A 235 -0.67 -9.39 -23.85
C TRP A 235 0.15 -10.63 -23.49
N TRP A 236 1.47 -10.61 -23.71
CA TRP A 236 2.36 -11.73 -23.41
C TRP A 236 2.36 -12.06 -21.92
N ARG A 237 2.19 -11.06 -21.04
CA ARG A 237 2.12 -11.27 -19.59
C ARG A 237 0.86 -12.04 -19.20
N ARG A 238 -0.25 -11.82 -19.92
CA ARG A 238 -1.50 -12.60 -19.74
C ARG A 238 -1.31 -14.04 -20.21
N LEU A 239 -0.59 -14.25 -21.32
CA LEU A 239 -0.23 -15.58 -21.81
C LEU A 239 0.66 -16.33 -20.81
N LEU A 240 1.73 -15.70 -20.30
CA LEU A 240 2.58 -16.28 -19.26
C LEU A 240 1.77 -16.62 -18.00
N GLY A 241 0.85 -15.74 -17.60
CA GLY A 241 -0.05 -16.01 -16.47
C GLY A 241 -0.97 -17.21 -16.72
N TRP A 242 -1.41 -17.44 -17.96
CA TRP A 242 -2.17 -18.63 -18.30
C TRP A 242 -1.30 -19.91 -18.25
N ILE A 243 -0.07 -19.85 -18.76
CA ILE A 243 0.89 -20.97 -18.70
C ILE A 243 1.24 -21.30 -17.24
N ALA A 244 1.55 -20.28 -16.43
CA ALA A 244 1.95 -20.44 -15.03
C ALA A 244 0.85 -21.00 -14.12
N LYS A 245 -0.43 -20.98 -14.55
CA LYS A 245 -1.52 -21.67 -13.83
C LYS A 245 -1.39 -23.19 -13.88
N GLN A 246 -0.71 -23.73 -14.89
CA GLN A 246 -0.47 -25.17 -15.02
C GLN A 246 0.82 -25.53 -14.29
N GLN A 247 0.81 -26.60 -13.49
CA GLN A 247 1.97 -27.01 -12.69
C GLN A 247 3.22 -27.25 -13.56
N ILE A 248 3.06 -27.92 -14.71
CA ILE A 248 4.16 -28.14 -15.67
C ILE A 248 4.61 -26.81 -16.28
N GLY A 249 3.65 -25.96 -16.69
CA GLY A 249 3.95 -24.64 -17.26
C GLY A 249 4.74 -23.75 -16.30
N TRP A 250 4.36 -23.73 -15.02
CA TRP A 250 5.09 -23.01 -13.97
C TRP A 250 6.53 -23.52 -13.85
N ARG A 251 6.75 -24.83 -13.78
CA ARG A 251 8.09 -25.43 -13.66
C ARG A 251 8.98 -25.10 -14.86
N VAL A 252 8.44 -25.18 -16.07
CA VAL A 252 9.17 -24.83 -17.29
C VAL A 252 9.52 -23.35 -17.30
N LEU A 253 8.56 -22.47 -16.98
CA LEU A 253 8.82 -21.02 -16.92
C LEU A 253 9.88 -20.67 -15.89
N TYR A 254 9.78 -21.23 -14.68
CA TYR A 254 10.77 -21.04 -13.62
C TYR A 254 12.17 -21.42 -14.09
N PHE A 255 12.33 -22.64 -14.64
CA PHE A 255 13.62 -23.14 -15.12
C PHE A 255 14.21 -22.27 -16.24
N VAL A 256 13.40 -21.89 -17.23
CA VAL A 256 13.85 -21.03 -18.33
C VAL A 256 14.32 -19.67 -17.81
N ARG A 257 13.57 -19.08 -16.89
CA ARG A 257 13.90 -17.78 -16.28
C ARG A 257 15.16 -17.83 -15.44
N GLU A 258 15.30 -18.87 -14.63
CA GLU A 258 16.49 -19.10 -13.82
C GLU A 258 17.74 -19.30 -14.69
N ALA A 259 17.63 -20.08 -15.77
CA ALA A 259 18.72 -20.28 -16.72
C ALA A 259 19.13 -18.98 -17.45
N LEU A 260 18.17 -18.10 -17.72
CA LEU A 260 18.38 -16.81 -18.39
C LEU A 260 18.67 -15.64 -17.42
N GLN A 261 18.53 -15.85 -16.11
CA GLN A 261 18.66 -14.83 -15.06
C GLN A 261 17.66 -13.66 -15.18
N ILE A 262 16.46 -13.92 -15.71
CA ILE A 262 15.40 -12.92 -15.99
C ILE A 262 14.12 -13.11 -15.17
#